data_AF-A0A7V6BCC4-F1
#
_entry.id   AF-A0A7V6BCC4-F1
#
_cell.length_a   1.000
_cell.length_b   1.000
_cell.length_c   1.000
_cell.angle_alpha   90.00
_cell.angle_beta   90.00
_cell.angle_gamma   90.00
#
_symmetry.space_group_name_H-M   'P 1'
#
loop_
_entity.id
_entity.type
_entity.pdbx_description
1 polymer ?
#
loop_
_entity_poly.entity_id
_entity_poly.type
_entity_poly.pdbx_seq_one_letter_code
_entity_poly.pdbx_strand_id
1 'polypeptide(L)'
;MKKIIILAILFIIVFPARAASSDKKTGSPQKQKSPNIILPVNQVLTPAGVQIYLPGIRPNVMAISPDNQFIVVSGITSELIALNHIKGEIIKRV
;
A
#
# COMPACT_ATOMS: atom_id res chain seq x y z
N MET A 1 -37.42 20.96 20.46
CA MET A 1 -36.39 20.23 21.25
C MET A 1 -36.13 18.81 20.73
N LYS A 2 -37.15 17.97 20.50
CA LYS A 2 -36.98 16.58 19.95
C LYS A 2 -36.22 16.48 18.61
N LYS A 3 -36.36 17.45 17.70
CA LYS A 3 -35.68 17.44 16.38
C LYS A 3 -34.15 17.60 16.48
N ILE A 4 -33.65 18.33 17.47
CA ILE A 4 -32.21 18.54 17.69
C ILE A 4 -31.55 17.25 18.21
N ILE A 5 -32.27 16.49 19.05
CA ILE A 5 -31.81 15.21 19.58
C ILE A 5 -31.70 14.17 18.44
N ILE A 6 -32.65 14.15 17.50
CA ILE A 6 -32.62 13.22 16.35
C ILE A 6 -31.44 13.55 15.41
N LEU A 7 -31.14 14.83 15.19
CA LEU A 7 -30.01 15.23 14.34
C LEU A 7 -28.65 14.86 14.98
N ALA A 8 -28.52 15.02 16.30
CA ALA A 8 -27.30 14.64 17.02
C ALA A 8 -27.04 13.13 17.00
N ILE A 9 -28.10 12.32 17.13
CA ILE A 9 -27.98 10.85 17.05
C ILE A 9 -27.62 10.41 15.63
N LEU A 10 -28.20 11.05 14.60
CA LEU A 10 -27.84 10.75 13.21
C LEU A 10 -26.37 11.08 12.91
N PHE A 11 -25.83 12.15 13.50
CA PHE A 11 -24.43 12.54 13.33
C PHE A 11 -23.44 11.51 13.91
N ILE A 12 -23.78 10.88 15.04
CA ILE A 12 -22.94 9.85 15.69
C ILE A 12 -22.91 8.55 14.88
N ILE A 13 -23.98 8.23 14.15
CA ILE A 13 -24.05 7.01 13.32
C ILE A 13 -23.27 7.19 12.01
N VAL A 14 -23.29 8.39 11.43
CA VAL A 14 -22.61 8.68 10.14
C VAL A 14 -21.12 8.93 10.31
N PHE A 15 -20.68 9.46 11.47
CA PHE A 15 -19.27 9.67 11.79
C PHE A 15 -18.83 8.76 12.93
N PRO A 16 -18.44 7.50 12.67
CA PRO A 16 -17.75 6.72 13.68
C PRO A 16 -16.42 7.43 13.98
N ALA A 17 -16.26 7.91 15.22
CA ALA A 17 -14.99 8.40 15.71
C ALA A 17 -13.95 7.29 15.54
N ARG A 18 -13.05 7.45 14.58
CA ARG A 18 -11.94 6.53 14.33
C ARG A 18 -10.99 6.65 15.52
N ALA A 19 -11.18 5.84 16.54
CA ALA A 19 -10.23 5.71 17.64
C ALA A 19 -8.92 5.15 17.07
N ALA A 20 -7.95 6.02 16.85
CA ALA A 20 -6.60 5.63 16.51
C ALA A 20 -5.94 5.04 17.77
N SER A 21 -6.02 3.72 17.91
CA SER A 21 -5.20 2.97 18.86
C SER A 21 -3.73 3.12 18.44
N SER A 22 -2.94 3.84 19.24
CA SER A 22 -1.49 3.96 19.06
C SER A 22 -0.79 2.84 19.82
N ASP A 23 -0.65 1.67 19.20
CA ASP A 23 0.22 0.60 19.69
C ASP A 23 1.65 0.86 19.20
N LYS A 24 2.49 1.42 20.08
CA LYS A 24 3.88 1.76 19.77
C LYS A 24 4.75 0.50 19.86
N LYS A 25 4.86 -0.26 18.75
CA LYS A 25 5.82 -1.37 18.65
C LYS A 25 7.04 -1.02 17.80
N THR A 26 8.17 -0.87 18.48
CA THR A 26 9.53 -0.83 17.91
C THR A 26 9.97 -2.24 17.53
N GLY A 27 10.44 -2.45 16.29
CA GLY A 27 11.33 -3.56 15.94
C GLY A 27 10.87 -4.54 14.85
N SER A 28 11.79 -4.78 13.89
CA SER A 28 11.79 -5.78 12.80
C SER A 28 11.14 -5.35 11.47
N PRO A 29 11.78 -5.60 10.30
CA PRO A 29 11.15 -5.42 8.98
C PRO A 29 10.04 -6.47 8.83
N GLN A 30 8.82 -6.10 9.20
CA GLN A 30 7.65 -6.95 9.00
C GLN A 30 7.34 -7.02 7.49
N LYS A 31 7.03 -8.23 7.02
CA LYS A 31 6.44 -8.50 5.72
C LYS A 31 5.04 -7.86 5.71
N GLN A 32 4.98 -6.58 5.37
CA GLN A 32 3.80 -5.76 5.61
C GLN A 32 2.80 -5.91 4.47
N LYS A 33 1.79 -6.75 4.69
CA LYS A 33 0.47 -6.60 4.06
C LYS A 33 -0.08 -5.29 4.63
N SER A 34 0.06 -4.21 3.88
CA SER A 34 -0.03 -2.78 4.26
C SER A 34 -0.89 -2.45 5.50
N PRO A 35 -0.28 -1.84 6.54
CA PRO A 35 -0.84 -0.57 7.01
C PRO A 35 0.25 0.45 7.38
N ASN A 36 0.30 1.58 6.68
CA ASN A 36 1.24 2.71 6.87
C ASN A 36 2.73 2.34 6.87
N ILE A 37 3.39 2.59 5.74
CA ILE A 37 4.85 2.66 5.70
C ILE A 37 5.26 3.96 6.37
N ILE A 38 5.96 3.84 7.50
CA ILE A 38 6.53 4.99 8.20
C ILE A 38 7.93 5.21 7.65
N LEU A 39 8.15 6.37 7.05
CA LEU A 39 9.47 6.77 6.56
C LEU A 39 10.40 7.10 7.73
N PRO A 40 11.74 7.06 7.55
CA PRO A 40 12.70 7.34 8.62
C PRO A 40 12.52 8.69 9.34
N VAL A 41 11.79 9.62 8.73
CA VAL A 41 11.46 10.95 9.26
C VAL A 41 10.05 11.04 9.88
N ASN A 42 9.47 9.92 10.30
CA ASN A 42 8.14 9.82 10.93
C ASN A 42 6.96 10.31 10.05
N GLN A 43 7.09 10.19 8.73
CA GLN A 43 6.02 10.45 7.78
C GLN A 43 5.32 9.17 7.36
N VAL A 44 3.99 9.22 7.23
CA VAL A 44 3.19 8.10 6.76
C VAL A 44 3.05 8.18 5.24
N LEU A 45 3.56 7.16 4.54
CA LEU A 45 3.35 6.99 3.11
C LEU A 45 1.97 6.40 2.83
N THR A 46 1.19 7.08 2.00
CA THR A 46 -0.09 6.60 1.46
C THR A 46 0.07 6.36 -0.04
N PRO A 47 0.30 5.11 -0.50
CA PRO A 47 0.47 4.82 -1.91
C PRO A 47 -0.80 5.14 -2.72
N ALA A 48 -0.64 5.73 -3.90
CA ALA A 48 -1.75 5.94 -4.84
C ALA A 48 -2.23 4.65 -5.52
N GLY A 49 -1.50 3.54 -5.36
CA GLY A 49 -1.79 2.25 -6.00
C GLY A 49 -1.29 1.07 -5.19
N VAL A 50 -1.09 -0.07 -5.85
CA VAL A 50 -0.63 -1.30 -5.19
C VAL A 50 0.89 -1.32 -5.09
N GLN A 51 1.40 -1.51 -3.88
CA GLN A 51 2.84 -1.70 -3.65
C GLN A 51 3.19 -3.18 -3.64
N ILE A 52 4.10 -3.57 -4.52
CA ILE A 52 4.54 -4.96 -4.70
C ILE A 52 5.92 -5.11 -4.06
N TYR A 53 6.03 -6.04 -3.12
CA TYR A 53 7.31 -6.38 -2.49
C TYR A 53 8.09 -7.36 -3.37
N LEU A 54 9.30 -6.96 -3.79
CA LEU A 54 10.18 -7.76 -4.64
C LEU A 54 11.44 -8.16 -3.86
N PRO A 55 11.38 -9.23 -3.03
CA PRO A 55 12.54 -9.67 -2.27
C PRO A 55 13.61 -10.22 -3.21
N GLY A 56 14.87 -10.05 -2.82
CA GLY A 56 16.03 -10.60 -3.53
C GLY A 56 16.50 -9.79 -4.74
N ILE A 57 15.72 -8.80 -5.19
CA ILE A 57 16.08 -7.92 -6.29
C ILE A 57 16.25 -6.48 -5.78
N ARG A 58 17.16 -5.73 -6.41
CA ARG A 58 17.25 -4.27 -6.30
C ARG A 58 16.74 -3.66 -7.60
N PRO A 59 15.45 -3.28 -7.68
CA PRO A 59 14.89 -2.70 -8.89
C PRO A 59 15.63 -1.41 -9.25
N ASN A 60 16.22 -1.35 -10.44
CA ASN A 60 16.85 -0.15 -10.97
C ASN A 60 16.25 0.29 -12.31
N VAL A 61 15.55 -0.61 -12.99
CA VAL A 61 14.91 -0.35 -14.29
C VAL A 61 13.49 -0.93 -14.30
N MET A 62 12.61 -0.23 -15.00
CA MET A 62 11.24 -0.65 -15.25
C MET A 62 10.82 -0.28 -16.67
N ALA A 63 9.97 -1.10 -17.28
CA ALA A 63 9.36 -0.85 -18.57
C ALA A 63 7.87 -1.25 -18.55
N ILE A 64 7.05 -0.52 -19.29
CA ILE A 64 5.62 -0.82 -19.49
C ILE A 64 5.46 -1.49 -20.86
N SER A 65 4.62 -2.52 -20.94
CA SER A 65 4.27 -3.12 -22.23
C SER A 65 3.49 -2.11 -23.10
N PRO A 66 3.65 -2.11 -24.45
CA PRO A 66 3.00 -1.13 -25.31
C PRO A 66 1.47 -1.12 -25.25
N ASP A 67 0.88 -2.26 -24.88
CA ASP A 67 -0.55 -2.49 -24.69
C ASP A 67 -1.02 -2.25 -23.24
N ASN A 68 -0.12 -1.78 -22.37
CA ASN A 68 -0.36 -1.51 -20.96
C ASN A 68 -0.91 -2.72 -20.18
N GLN A 69 -0.65 -3.95 -20.60
CA GLN A 69 -1.12 -5.14 -19.87
C GLN A 69 -0.22 -5.54 -18.71
N PHE A 70 1.08 -5.28 -18.80
CA PHE A 70 2.04 -5.64 -17.76
C PHE A 70 3.20 -4.63 -17.64
N ILE A 71 3.86 -4.70 -16.49
CA ILE A 71 5.11 -3.97 -16.21
C ILE A 71 6.21 -5.00 -16.06
N VAL A 72 7.37 -4.72 -16.62
CA VAL A 72 8.58 -5.51 -16.41
C VAL A 72 9.54 -4.73 -15.54
N VAL A 73 10.10 -5.40 -14.53
CA VAL A 73 11.10 -4.86 -13.61
C VAL A 73 12.34 -5.72 -13.67
N SER A 74 13.51 -5.07 -13.67
CA SER A 74 14.79 -5.77 -13.55
C SER A 74 15.72 -5.03 -12.60
N GLY A 75 16.85 -5.66 -12.29
CA GLY A 75 17.82 -5.24 -11.32
C GLY A 75 19.20 -5.80 -11.65
N ILE A 76 20.14 -5.65 -10.70
CA ILE A 76 21.53 -6.09 -10.89
C ILE A 76 21.69 -7.62 -10.99
N THR A 77 20.67 -8.37 -10.57
CA THR A 77 20.69 -9.84 -10.47
C THR A 77 20.38 -10.54 -11.78
N SER A 78 20.30 -9.80 -12.90
CA SER A 78 19.87 -10.29 -14.22
C SER A 78 18.49 -10.97 -14.23
N GLU A 79 17.69 -10.77 -13.18
CA GLU A 79 16.34 -11.31 -13.07
C GLU A 79 15.33 -10.37 -13.77
N LEU A 80 14.39 -10.95 -14.51
CA LEU A 80 13.33 -10.23 -15.20
C LEU A 80 11.97 -10.61 -14.61
N ILE A 81 11.29 -9.62 -14.01
CA ILE A 81 10.02 -9.83 -13.30
C ILE A 81 8.89 -9.15 -14.07
N ALA A 82 7.95 -9.94 -14.60
CA ALA A 82 6.72 -9.43 -15.20
C ALA A 82 5.61 -9.34 -14.15
N LEU A 83 4.91 -8.21 -14.11
CA LEU A 83 3.93 -7.84 -13.08
C LEU A 83 2.61 -7.40 -13.73
N ASN A 84 1.49 -7.84 -13.17
CA ASN A 84 0.18 -7.26 -13.46
C ASN A 84 -0.01 -6.01 -12.59
N HIS A 85 -0.05 -4.83 -13.22
CA HIS A 85 -0.09 -3.57 -12.47
C HIS A 85 -1.47 -3.26 -11.85
N ILE A 86 -2.55 -3.86 -12.36
CA ILE A 86 -3.91 -3.64 -11.85
C ILE A 86 -4.12 -4.46 -10.57
N LYS A 87 -3.70 -5.72 -10.58
CA LYS A 87 -3.90 -6.66 -9.47
C LYS A 87 -2.75 -6.63 -8.46
N GLY A 88 -1.58 -6.15 -8.85
CA GLY A 88 -0.38 -6.19 -8.01
C GLY A 88 0.25 -7.58 -7.90
N GLU A 89 0.12 -8.40 -8.95
CA GLU A 89 0.53 -9.80 -8.97
C GLU A 89 1.79 -10.00 -9.81
N ILE A 90 2.65 -10.93 -9.39
CA ILE A 90 3.79 -11.37 -10.20
C ILE A 90 3.28 -12.40 -11.22
N ILE A 91 3.43 -12.10 -12.51
CA ILE A 91 3.05 -12.99 -13.62
C ILE A 91 4.17 -14.01 -13.88
N LYS A 92 5.42 -13.54 -13.93
CA LYS A 92 6.59 -14.38 -14.27
C LYS A 92 7.89 -13.83 -13.68
N ARG A 93 8.82 -14.73 -13.38
CA ARG A 93 10.25 -14.46 -13.09
C ARG A 93 11.10 -15.30 -14.03
N VAL A 94 12.17 -14.73 -14.57
CA VAL A 94 13.14 -15.38 -15.46
C VAL A 94 14.55 -14.93 -15.13
#